data_AF-A0A968TUW5-F1
#
_entry.id   AF-A0A968TUW5-F1
#
_cell.length_a   1.000
_cell.length_b   1.000
_cell.length_c   1.000
_cell.angle_alpha   90.00
_cell.angle_beta   90.00
_cell.angle_gamma   90.00
#
_symmetry.space_group_name_H-M   'P 1'
#
loop_
_entity.id
_entity.type
_entity.pdbx_description
1 polymer ?
#
loop_
_entity_poly.entity_id
_entity_poly.type
_entity_poly.pdbx_seq_one_letter_code
_entity_poly.pdbx_strand_id
1 'polypeptide(L)'
;MKLYIPFNVLKRLPGNATVCYRCFRVIPDNKYCVQSADFYYEPFESEKIAESDRQFHELFREQAPDERSVLADSIEEAIALHDQEFELAVDADDLDSA
;
A
#
# COMPACT_ATOMS: atom_id res chain seq x y z
N MET A 1 3.41 15.34 -18.38
CA MET A 1 3.76 15.28 -16.95
C MET A 1 2.45 15.18 -16.17
N LYS A 2 2.22 14.07 -15.46
CA LYS A 2 1.06 13.92 -14.59
C LYS A 2 1.42 14.40 -13.18
N LEU A 3 0.42 14.82 -12.43
CA LEU A 3 0.55 15.16 -11.01
C LEU A 3 -0.14 14.08 -10.19
N TYR A 4 0.42 13.77 -9.03
CA TYR A 4 -0.02 12.69 -8.16
C TYR A 4 -0.23 13.24 -6.75
N ILE A 5 -1.31 12.82 -6.08
CA ILE A 5 -1.54 13.11 -4.66
C ILE A 5 -1.19 11.85 -3.88
N PRO A 6 -0.11 11.84 -3.08
CA PRO A 6 0.18 10.73 -2.19
C PRO A 6 -0.76 10.75 -0.97
N PHE A 7 -1.20 9.59 -0.53
CA PHE A 7 -1.92 9.42 0.73
C PHE A 7 -1.81 7.97 1.22
N ASN A 8 -2.06 7.75 2.50
CA ASN A 8 -1.95 6.43 3.13
C ASN A 8 -3.32 5.88 3.50
N VAL A 9 -3.49 4.56 3.34
CA VAL A 9 -4.66 3.83 3.87
C VAL A 9 -4.16 2.78 4.85
N LEU A 10 -4.71 2.77 6.06
CA LEU A 10 -4.28 1.87 7.13
C LEU A 10 -5.29 0.75 7.32
N LYS A 11 -4.82 -0.49 7.34
CA LYS A 11 -5.59 -1.68 7.69
C LYS A 11 -5.03 -2.27 8.98
N ARG A 12 -5.88 -2.38 9.99
CA ARG A 12 -5.54 -3.10 11.23
C ARG A 12 -5.54 -4.59 10.95
N LEU A 13 -4.51 -5.28 11.41
CA LEU A 13 -4.41 -6.74 11.37
C LEU A 13 -4.50 -7.33 12.80
N PRO A 14 -4.74 -8.65 12.92
CA PRO A 14 -4.57 -9.39 14.17
C PRO A 14 -3.15 -9.25 14.75
N GLY A 15 -2.98 -9.51 16.05
CA GLY A 15 -1.66 -9.59 16.68
C GLY A 15 -0.88 -8.27 16.75
N ASN A 16 -1.57 -7.14 16.93
CA ASN A 16 -0.98 -5.79 16.97
C ASN A 16 -0.16 -5.43 15.72
N ALA A 17 -0.53 -5.99 14.57
CA ALA A 17 0.05 -5.64 13.28
C ALA A 17 -0.82 -4.60 12.54
N THR A 18 -0.19 -3.82 11.68
CA THR A 18 -0.87 -2.84 10.81
C THR A 18 -0.22 -2.83 9.43
N VAL A 19 -1.04 -2.79 8.39
CA VAL A 19 -0.59 -2.53 7.01
C VAL A 19 -0.87 -1.08 6.67
N CYS A 20 0.12 -0.39 6.10
CA CYS A 20 -0.04 0.93 5.51
C CYS A 20 0.12 0.80 3.99
N TYR A 21 -0.99 0.92 3.27
CA TYR A 21 -0.97 1.01 1.82
C TYR A 21 -0.55 2.44 1.43
N ARG A 22 0.54 2.55 0.66
CA ARG A 22 1.08 3.79 0.12
C ARG A 22 0.43 4.06 -1.24
N CYS A 23 -0.52 4.99 -1.27
CA CYS A 23 -1.41 5.17 -2.40
C CYS A 23 -1.17 6.49 -3.13
N PHE A 24 -1.55 6.53 -4.40
CA PHE A 24 -1.61 7.75 -5.18
C PHE A 24 -3.00 7.95 -5.79
N ARG A 25 -3.47 9.21 -5.82
CA ARG A 25 -4.49 9.66 -6.76
C ARG A 25 -3.80 10.29 -7.96
N VAL A 26 -4.01 9.74 -9.14
CA VAL A 26 -3.53 10.31 -10.41
C VAL A 26 -4.48 11.43 -10.81
N ILE A 27 -4.04 12.68 -10.69
CA ILE A 27 -4.91 13.86 -10.86
C ILE A 27 -5.63 13.90 -12.23
N PRO A 28 -4.95 13.72 -13.37
CA PRO A 28 -5.60 13.87 -14.68
C PRO A 28 -6.62 12.76 -14.96
N ASP A 29 -6.38 11.54 -14.46
CA ASP A 29 -7.23 10.38 -14.74
C ASP A 29 -8.32 10.21 -13.68
N ASN A 30 -8.17 10.90 -12.55
CA ASN A 30 -8.99 10.75 -11.36
C ASN A 30 -9.12 9.28 -10.89
N LYS A 31 -8.03 8.52 -11.06
CA LYS A 31 -7.91 7.12 -10.65
C LYS A 31 -6.95 6.96 -9.47
N TYR A 32 -7.01 5.79 -8.84
CA TYR A 32 -6.21 5.42 -7.70
C TYR A 32 -5.29 4.25 -8.01
N CYS A 33 -4.14 4.19 -7.35
CA CYS A 33 -3.29 3.00 -7.33
C CYS A 33 -2.53 2.88 -6.01
N VAL A 34 -2.09 1.66 -5.71
CA VAL A 34 -1.22 1.33 -4.57
C VAL A 34 0.19 1.10 -5.09
N GLN A 35 1.16 1.83 -4.55
CA GLN A 35 2.57 1.66 -4.90
C GLN A 35 3.24 0.55 -4.09
N SER A 36 2.94 0.49 -2.79
CA SER A 36 3.49 -0.49 -1.86
C SER A 36 2.58 -0.66 -0.64
N ALA A 37 2.79 -1.75 0.10
CA ALA A 37 2.18 -2.02 1.38
C ALA A 37 3.28 -2.22 2.44
N ASP A 38 3.32 -1.32 3.44
CA ASP A 38 4.29 -1.40 4.54
C ASP A 38 3.67 -2.13 5.75
N PHE A 39 4.34 -3.16 6.25
CA PHE A 39 3.88 -3.94 7.40
C PHE A 39 4.63 -3.52 8.66
N TYR A 40 3.86 -3.07 9.65
CA TYR A 40 4.35 -2.67 10.97
C TYR A 40 3.82 -3.63 12.04
N TYR A 41 4.70 -4.01 12.96
CA TYR A 41 4.42 -4.89 14.09
C TYR A 41 4.87 -4.20 15.37
N GLU A 42 4.24 -4.51 16.50
CA GLU A 42 4.77 -4.08 17.79
C GLU A 42 5.98 -4.93 18.21
N PRO A 43 7.04 -4.30 18.78
CA PRO A 43 7.21 -2.86 18.95
C PRO A 43 7.55 -2.14 17.63
N PHE A 44 7.05 -0.91 17.45
CA PHE A 44 7.38 -0.10 16.27
C PHE A 44 8.87 0.27 16.26
N GLU A 45 9.56 -0.08 15.17
CA GLU A 45 10.97 0.25 14.96
C GLU A 45 11.11 1.52 14.10
N SER A 46 11.72 2.57 14.64
CA SER A 46 11.87 3.85 13.93
C SER A 46 12.72 3.74 12.67
N GLU A 47 13.70 2.85 12.64
CA GLU A 47 14.54 2.58 11.48
C GLU A 47 13.72 1.99 10.33
N LYS A 48 12.82 1.05 10.63
CA LYS A 48 11.93 0.45 9.63
C LYS A 48 10.97 1.46 9.02
N ILE A 49 10.42 2.38 9.83
CA ILE A 49 9.57 3.48 9.32
C ILE A 49 10.35 4.38 8.37
N ALA A 50 11.58 4.77 8.75
CA ALA A 50 12.43 5.61 7.92
C ALA A 50 12.83 4.91 6.60
N GLU A 51 13.06 3.60 6.65
CA GLU A 51 13.33 2.80 5.45
C GLU A 51 12.13 2.73 4.51
N SER A 52 10.92 2.48 5.03
CA SER A 52 9.68 2.51 4.23
C SER A 52 9.45 3.86 3.56
N ASP A 53 9.66 4.98 4.27
CA ASP A 53 9.52 6.31 3.68
C ASP A 53 10.58 6.59 2.60
N ARG A 54 11.83 6.14 2.80
CA ARG A 54 12.88 6.23 1.79
C ARG A 54 12.50 5.43 0.55
N GLN A 55 12.08 4.18 0.73
CA GLN A 55 11.69 3.29 -0.38
C GLN A 55 10.53 3.87 -1.19
N PHE A 56 9.51 4.44 -0.53
CA PHE A 56 8.39 5.09 -1.19
C PHE A 56 8.85 6.18 -2.18
N HIS A 57 9.77 7.05 -1.75
CA HIS A 57 10.30 8.10 -2.62
C HIS A 57 11.19 7.57 -3.74
N GLU A 58 11.99 6.53 -3.47
CA GLU A 58 12.81 5.87 -4.47
C GLU A 58 11.95 5.23 -5.56
N LEU A 59 10.91 4.49 -5.19
CA LEU A 59 9.98 3.86 -6.12
C LEU A 59 9.26 4.89 -6.99
N PHE A 60 8.81 6.01 -6.41
CA PHE A 60 8.18 7.09 -7.16
C PHE A 60 9.12 7.73 -8.18
N ARG A 61 10.41 7.84 -7.84
CA ARG A 61 11.43 8.38 -8.74
C ARG A 61 11.81 7.40 -9.86
N GLU A 62 11.82 6.10 -9.54
CA GLU A 62 12.20 5.04 -10.47
C GLU A 62 11.14 4.84 -11.57
N GLN A 63 9.86 4.83 -11.19
CA GLN A 63 8.76 4.55 -12.11
C GLN A 63 7.50 5.34 -11.72
N ALA A 64 6.79 5.85 -12.73
CA ALA A 64 5.54 6.56 -12.49
C ALA A 64 4.49 5.62 -11.84
N PRO A 65 3.69 6.09 -10.86
CA PRO A 65 2.69 5.25 -10.19
C PRO A 65 1.69 4.55 -11.12
N ASP A 66 1.33 5.19 -12.23
CA ASP A 66 0.42 4.67 -13.26
C ASP A 66 1.08 3.74 -14.30
N GLU A 67 2.41 3.61 -14.26
CA GLU A 67 3.15 2.62 -15.04
C GLU A 67 3.48 1.37 -14.20
N ARG A 68 3.66 1.55 -12.89
CA ARG A 68 4.00 0.48 -11.96
C ARG A 68 2.78 -0.32 -11.51
N SER A 69 1.67 0.35 -11.27
CA SER A 69 0.51 -0.21 -10.58
C SER A 69 -0.75 -0.09 -11.41
N VAL A 70 -1.66 -1.04 -11.25
CA VAL A 70 -2.97 -1.01 -11.90
C VAL A 70 -3.78 0.18 -11.37
N LEU A 71 -4.38 0.94 -12.28
CA LEU A 71 -5.26 2.05 -11.95
C LEU A 71 -6.70 1.55 -11.74
N ALA A 72 -7.30 1.95 -10.62
CA ALA A 72 -8.68 1.63 -10.25
C ALA A 72 -9.54 2.89 -10.11
N ASP A 73 -10.85 2.72 -10.18
CA ASP A 73 -11.80 3.84 -10.06
C ASP A 73 -12.08 4.19 -8.58
N SER A 74 -11.81 3.27 -7.66
CA SER A 74 -11.87 3.50 -6.20
C SER A 74 -10.59 3.06 -5.50
N ILE A 75 -10.41 3.54 -4.27
CA ILE A 75 -9.27 3.17 -3.45
C ILE A 75 -9.39 1.73 -2.93
N GLU A 76 -10.59 1.28 -2.61
CA GLU A 76 -10.87 -0.08 -2.19
C GLU A 76 -10.55 -1.09 -3.30
N GLU A 77 -10.91 -0.76 -4.55
CA GLU A 77 -10.58 -1.58 -5.71
C GLU A 77 -9.07 -1.60 -5.98
N ALA A 78 -8.38 -0.46 -5.87
CA ALA A 78 -6.93 -0.39 -5.99
C ALA A 78 -6.22 -1.30 -4.97
N ILE A 79 -6.69 -1.30 -3.72
CA ILE A 79 -6.15 -2.17 -2.67
C ILE A 79 -6.47 -3.64 -2.97
N ALA A 80 -7.69 -3.96 -3.39
CA ALA A 80 -8.04 -5.34 -3.73
C ALA A 80 -7.21 -5.91 -4.90
N LEU A 81 -6.93 -5.08 -5.91
CA LEU A 81 -6.05 -5.44 -7.03
C LEU A 81 -4.60 -5.65 -6.57
N HIS A 82 -4.10 -4.78 -5.70
CA HIS A 82 -2.78 -4.93 -5.11
C HIS A 82 -2.67 -6.20 -4.25
N ASP A 83 -3.64 -6.43 -3.36
CA ASP A 83 -3.67 -7.62 -2.52
C ASP A 83 -3.71 -8.92 -3.37
N GLN A 84 -4.44 -8.92 -4.50
CA GLN A 84 -4.46 -10.04 -5.45
C GLN A 84 -3.11 -10.26 -6.15
N GLU A 85 -2.46 -9.18 -6.59
CA GLU A 85 -1.16 -9.24 -7.28
C GLU A 85 -0.05 -9.80 -6.37
N PHE A 86 -0.11 -9.49 -5.07
CA PHE A 86 0.90 -9.87 -4.09
C PHE A 86 0.47 -11.04 -3.18
N GLU A 87 -0.61 -11.75 -3.51
CA GLU A 87 -1.19 -12.85 -2.74
C GLU A 87 -1.39 -12.51 -1.25
N LEU A 88 -1.68 -11.24 -0.92
CA LEU A 88 -1.92 -10.77 0.46
C LEU A 88 -3.33 -11.14 0.95
N ALA A 89 -3.83 -12.30 0.52
CA ALA A 89 -5.02 -12.92 1.08
C ALA A 89 -4.71 -13.35 2.51
N VAL A 90 -5.12 -12.53 3.47
CA VAL A 90 -5.22 -12.99 4.85
C VAL A 90 -6.44 -13.90 4.89
N ASP A 91 -6.23 -15.20 4.80
CA ASP A 91 -7.30 -16.18 4.97
C ASP A 91 -7.90 -15.98 6.38
N ALA A 92 -9.20 -15.70 6.42
CA ALA A 92 -9.94 -15.48 7.67
C ALA A 92 -10.01 -16.75 8.54
N ASP A 93 -9.58 -17.91 8.02
CA ASP A 93 -9.61 -19.21 8.67
C ASP A 93 -8.36 -19.52 9.53
N ASP A 94 -7.27 -18.74 9.43
CA ASP A 94 -6.05 -18.96 10.24
C ASP A 94 -6.15 -18.40 11.68
N LEU A 95 -7.30 -17.84 12.06
CA LEU A 95 -7.52 -17.22 13.38
C LEU A 95 -8.00 -18.17 14.48
N ASP A 96 -8.29 -19.44 14.16
CA ASP A 96 -8.90 -20.40 15.11
C ASP A 96 -7.93 -21.50 15.58
N SER A 97 -6.62 -21.36 15.32
CA SER A 97 -5.60 -22.38 15.65
C SER A 97 -4.63 -21.99 16.78
N ALA A 98 -4.94 -20.98 17.59
CA ALA A 98 -4.10 -20.55 18.72
C ALA A 98 -4.72 -20.87 20.09
#